data_AF-A0A3B3Z6F7-F1
#
_entry.id   AF-A0A3B3Z6F7-F1
#
_cell.length_a   1.000
_cell.length_b   1.000
_cell.length_c   1.000
_cell.angle_alpha   90.00
_cell.angle_beta   90.00
_cell.angle_gamma   90.00
#
_symmetry.space_group_name_H-M   'P 1'
#
loop_
_entity.id
_entity.type
_entity.pdbx_description
1 polymer ?
#
loop_
_entity_poly.entity_id
_entity_poly.type
_entity_poly.pdbx_seq_one_letter_code
_entity_poly.pdbx_strand_id
1 'polypeptide(L)'
;PHLCSYVVLSYIESFLHSSDDQETVPEEWVLLHVVQGQIGAGNYSYLRLNHDGKIILHMRSLRGDADLYVSDKTLRPSFDTYKLQSATCGQDIVVVPGDFARPVGIGIYGHPSPAPSSAGDVPPERSPEPPPSAPSPA
;
A
#
# COMPACT_ATOMS: atom_id res chain seq x y z
N PRO A 1 16.29 -15.49 -12.96
CA PRO A 1 15.20 -14.52 -13.18
C PRO A 1 14.70 -14.03 -11.82
N HIS A 2 14.77 -12.72 -11.54
CA HIS A 2 14.21 -12.13 -10.33
C HIS A 2 12.69 -12.07 -10.49
N LEU A 3 11.98 -12.98 -9.81
CA LEU A 3 10.52 -13.04 -9.77
C LEU A 3 10.04 -12.49 -8.43
N CYS A 4 9.04 -11.62 -8.50
CA CYS A 4 8.28 -11.17 -7.35
C CYS A 4 6.97 -11.97 -7.26
N SER A 5 6.65 -12.49 -6.08
CA SER A 5 5.39 -13.18 -5.79
C SER A 5 4.57 -12.32 -4.84
N TYR A 6 3.28 -12.16 -5.09
CA TYR A 6 2.41 -11.31 -4.27
C TYR A 6 1.03 -11.94 -4.04
N VAL A 7 0.33 -11.46 -3.02
CA VAL A 7 -1.10 -11.67 -2.81
C VAL A 7 -1.78 -10.32 -2.61
N VAL A 8 -2.90 -10.08 -3.27
CA VAL A 8 -3.77 -8.92 -3.10
C VAL A 8 -5.09 -9.39 -2.54
N LEU A 9 -5.50 -8.77 -1.44
CA LEU A 9 -6.77 -8.95 -0.76
C LEU A 9 -7.58 -7.67 -0.97
N SER A 10 -8.84 -7.80 -1.39
CA SER A 10 -9.75 -6.67 -1.56
C SER A 10 -10.88 -6.76 -0.55
N TYR A 11 -11.12 -5.69 0.20
CA TYR A 11 -12.13 -5.64 1.26
C TYR A 11 -13.13 -4.50 1.02
N ILE A 12 -14.35 -4.70 1.51
CA ILE A 12 -15.30 -3.61 1.77
C ILE A 12 -15.49 -3.44 3.27
N GLU A 13 -15.74 -2.20 3.67
CA GLU A 13 -16.17 -1.86 5.02
C GLU A 13 -17.66 -2.24 5.15
N SER A 14 -18.01 -3.09 6.12
CA SER A 14 -19.42 -3.37 6.41
C SER A 14 -19.99 -2.33 7.38
N PHE A 15 -21.26 -1.99 7.17
CA PHE A 15 -21.88 -0.78 7.71
C PHE A 15 -22.37 -0.91 9.18
N LEU A 16 -21.68 -1.68 10.03
CA LEU A 16 -22.17 -2.01 11.38
C LEU A 16 -21.23 -1.63 12.54
N HIS A 17 -20.54 -0.48 12.53
CA HIS A 17 -20.37 0.29 13.77
C HIS A 17 -19.77 1.69 13.53
N SER A 18 -20.18 2.63 14.38
CA SER A 18 -19.68 4.00 14.41
C SER A 18 -18.42 4.13 15.28
N SER A 19 -17.45 4.87 14.75
CA SER A 19 -16.40 5.67 15.41
C SER A 19 -15.36 4.98 16.32
N ASP A 20 -14.11 5.36 16.02
CA ASP A 20 -12.88 5.33 16.81
C ASP A 20 -11.95 4.10 16.72
N ASP A 21 -10.78 4.39 16.13
CA ASP A 21 -9.42 3.89 16.40
C ASP A 21 -9.13 2.38 16.47
N GLN A 22 -8.37 1.88 15.48
CA GLN A 22 -7.03 1.27 15.66
C GLN A 22 -6.59 0.47 14.41
N GLU A 23 -5.28 0.52 14.13
CA GLU A 23 -4.51 -0.07 13.02
C GLU A 23 -4.51 -1.62 12.96
N THR A 24 -5.69 -2.23 13.04
CA THR A 24 -5.91 -3.67 12.86
C THR A 24 -7.16 -3.83 12.02
N VAL A 25 -7.12 -4.69 10.99
CA VAL A 25 -8.27 -4.98 10.10
C VAL A 25 -9.52 -5.20 10.97
N PRO A 26 -10.50 -4.26 10.98
CA PRO A 26 -11.67 -4.35 11.83
C PRO A 26 -12.49 -5.61 11.53
N GLU A 27 -13.16 -6.16 12.56
CA GLU A 27 -14.03 -7.35 12.42
C GLU A 27 -15.18 -7.14 11.42
N GLU A 28 -15.47 -5.89 11.04
CA GLU A 28 -16.49 -5.53 10.07
C GLU A 28 -16.04 -5.51 8.58
N TRP A 29 -14.84 -6.00 8.21
CA TRP A 29 -14.45 -6.01 6.79
C TRP A 29 -14.82 -7.32 6.09
N VAL A 30 -15.53 -7.22 4.96
CA VAL A 30 -15.86 -8.38 4.13
C VAL A 30 -14.80 -8.54 3.04
N LEU A 31 -14.10 -9.67 3.06
CA LEU A 31 -13.17 -10.06 2.01
C LEU A 31 -13.96 -10.36 0.72
N LEU A 32 -13.69 -9.59 -0.33
CA LEU A 32 -14.31 -9.75 -1.63
C LEU A 32 -13.52 -10.70 -2.54
N HIS A 33 -12.21 -10.43 -2.66
CA HIS A 33 -11.35 -11.12 -3.62
C HIS A 33 -9.97 -11.39 -3.04
N VAL A 34 -9.41 -12.53 -3.42
CA VAL A 34 -8.01 -12.91 -3.20
C VAL A 34 -7.38 -13.17 -4.55
N VAL A 35 -6.35 -12.42 -4.89
CA VAL A 35 -5.60 -12.59 -6.14
C VAL A 35 -4.14 -12.84 -5.80
N GLN A 36 -3.62 -14.00 -6.20
CA GLN A 36 -2.21 -14.34 -6.05
C GLN A 36 -1.54 -14.33 -7.43
N GLY A 37 -0.32 -13.81 -7.50
CA GLY A 37 0.40 -13.71 -8.77
C GLY A 37 1.91 -13.74 -8.64
N GLN A 38 2.56 -13.89 -9.79
CA GLN A 38 4.00 -13.76 -9.94
C GLN A 38 4.31 -12.81 -11.09
N ILE A 39 5.37 -12.02 -10.92
CA ILE A 39 5.74 -10.99 -11.87
C ILE A 39 7.26 -10.90 -11.99
N GLY A 40 7.76 -10.71 -13.21
CA GLY A 40 9.18 -10.47 -13.44
C GLY A 40 9.58 -9.06 -13.00
N ALA A 41 10.80 -8.91 -12.52
CA ALA A 41 11.43 -7.60 -12.31
C ALA A 41 11.28 -6.69 -13.55
N GLY A 42 10.88 -5.44 -13.34
CA GLY A 42 10.68 -4.44 -14.39
C GLY A 42 9.37 -4.59 -15.17
N ASN A 43 8.49 -5.51 -14.79
CA ASN A 43 7.24 -5.77 -15.52
C ASN A 43 5.99 -5.41 -14.68
N TYR A 44 4.83 -5.42 -15.34
CA TYR A 44 3.52 -5.13 -14.76
C TYR A 44 2.52 -6.29 -14.87
N SER A 45 1.72 -6.45 -13.81
CA SER A 45 0.47 -7.20 -13.82
C SER A 45 -0.68 -6.23 -13.59
N TYR A 46 -1.79 -6.42 -14.29
CA TYR A 46 -2.92 -5.50 -14.24
C TYR A 46 -4.20 -6.20 -13.80
N LEU A 47 -4.84 -5.65 -12.77
CA LEU A 47 -6.13 -6.10 -12.26
C LEU A 47 -7.19 -5.01 -12.49
N ARG A 48 -8.46 -5.42 -12.49
CA ARG A 48 -9.61 -4.51 -12.64
C ARG A 48 -10.53 -4.67 -11.45
N LEU A 49 -10.88 -3.56 -10.83
CA LEU A 49 -11.84 -3.51 -9.73
C LEU A 49 -13.15 -2.88 -10.24
N ASN A 50 -14.19 -3.70 -10.33
CA ASN A 50 -15.53 -3.28 -10.77
C ASN A 50 -16.48 -2.96 -9.60
N HIS A 51 -16.15 -3.37 -8.38
CA HIS A 51 -17.03 -3.21 -7.22
C HIS A 51 -17.19 -1.73 -6.86
N ASP A 52 -18.43 -1.30 -6.70
CA ASP A 52 -18.76 0.06 -6.26
C ASP A 52 -18.44 0.27 -4.77
N GLY A 53 -18.39 1.54 -4.36
CA GLY A 53 -18.12 1.91 -2.97
C GLY A 53 -16.64 1.91 -2.61
N LYS A 54 -16.34 2.21 -1.34
CA LYS A 54 -14.98 2.26 -0.79
C LYS A 54 -14.42 0.84 -0.72
N ILE A 55 -13.26 0.62 -1.33
CA ILE A 55 -12.57 -0.67 -1.37
C ILE A 55 -11.19 -0.51 -0.77
N ILE A 56 -10.79 -1.43 0.09
CA ILE A 56 -9.45 -1.44 0.69
C ILE A 56 -8.66 -2.55 0.01
N LEU A 57 -7.60 -2.16 -0.68
CA LEU A 57 -6.66 -3.07 -1.30
C LEU A 57 -5.50 -3.28 -0.34
N HIS A 58 -5.26 -4.53 -0.01
CA HIS A 58 -4.16 -4.94 0.83
C HIS A 58 -3.29 -5.92 0.04
N MET A 59 -2.09 -5.49 -0.33
CA MET A 59 -1.13 -6.31 -1.02
C MET A 59 0.01 -6.69 -0.09
N ARG A 60 0.46 -7.93 -0.21
CA ARG A 60 1.65 -8.42 0.46
C ARG A 60 2.60 -9.05 -0.56
N SER A 61 3.83 -8.58 -0.54
CA SER A 61 4.95 -9.21 -1.26
C SER A 61 5.41 -10.46 -0.50
N LEU A 62 5.25 -11.63 -1.11
CA LEU A 62 5.65 -12.93 -0.56
C LEU A 62 7.13 -13.22 -0.83
N ARG A 63 7.65 -12.72 -1.96
CA ARG A 63 9.04 -12.83 -2.37
C ARG A 63 9.35 -11.68 -3.32
N GLY A 64 10.49 -11.00 -3.16
CA GLY A 64 10.80 -9.81 -3.95
C GLY A 64 10.08 -8.56 -3.40
N ASP A 65 10.12 -7.49 -4.17
CA ASP A 65 9.45 -6.23 -3.87
C ASP A 65 8.47 -5.91 -4.99
N ALA A 66 7.19 -5.78 -4.66
CA ALA A 66 6.16 -5.41 -5.60
C ALA A 66 5.47 -4.14 -5.11
N ASP A 67 5.20 -3.23 -6.03
CA ASP A 67 4.58 -1.95 -5.74
C ASP A 67 3.17 -1.89 -6.35
N LEU A 68 2.25 -1.25 -5.64
CA LEU A 68 0.85 -1.13 -6.01
C LEU A 68 0.53 0.29 -6.52
N TYR A 69 -0.08 0.36 -7.71
CA TYR A 69 -0.53 1.60 -8.34
C TYR A 69 -2.00 1.50 -8.73
N VAL A 70 -2.77 2.55 -8.53
CA VAL A 70 -4.22 2.56 -8.75
C VAL A 70 -4.65 3.80 -9.52
N SER A 71 -5.56 3.64 -10.47
CA SER A 71 -6.14 4.74 -11.24
C SER A 71 -7.56 4.43 -11.71
N ASP A 72 -8.43 5.43 -11.69
CA ASP A 72 -9.76 5.42 -12.33
C ASP A 72 -9.74 6.06 -13.74
N LYS A 73 -8.60 6.60 -14.18
CA LYS A 73 -8.43 7.22 -15.51
C LYS A 73 -7.86 6.26 -16.54
N THR A 74 -7.17 5.21 -16.10
CA THR A 74 -6.55 4.21 -16.97
C THR A 74 -6.60 2.84 -16.32
N LEU A 75 -6.76 1.80 -17.15
CA LEU A 75 -6.70 0.39 -16.72
C LEU A 75 -5.27 -0.16 -16.66
N ARG A 76 -4.28 0.67 -16.97
CA ARG A 76 -2.86 0.33 -16.94
C ARG A 76 -2.06 1.42 -16.21
N PRO A 77 -2.30 1.63 -14.91
CA PRO A 77 -1.48 2.57 -14.15
C PRO A 77 -0.03 2.07 -14.06
N SER A 78 0.92 2.99 -14.03
CA SER A 78 2.36 2.71 -13.93
C SER A 78 2.99 3.58 -12.85
N PHE A 79 4.31 3.46 -12.65
CA PHE A 79 5.05 4.31 -11.72
C PHE A 79 4.99 5.81 -12.08
N ASP A 80 4.73 6.15 -13.35
CA ASP A 80 4.56 7.55 -13.80
C ASP A 80 3.10 8.00 -13.85
N THR A 81 2.15 7.06 -13.93
CA THR A 81 0.74 7.36 -14.22
C THR A 81 -0.17 6.62 -13.26
N TYR A 82 -0.48 7.26 -12.14
CA TYR A 82 -1.37 6.74 -11.09
C TYR A 82 -2.15 7.87 -10.41
N LYS A 83 -3.20 7.52 -9.66
CA LYS A 83 -3.86 8.42 -8.72
C LYS A 83 -3.52 8.10 -7.27
N LEU A 84 -3.42 6.82 -6.94
CA LEU A 84 -3.02 6.33 -5.61
C LEU A 84 -1.91 5.30 -5.79
N GLN A 85 -1.04 5.19 -4.80
CA GLN A 85 0.02 4.18 -4.78
C GLN A 85 0.34 3.73 -3.35
N SER A 86 0.95 2.57 -3.24
CA SER A 86 1.77 2.15 -2.10
C SER A 86 2.93 1.34 -2.65
N ALA A 87 4.14 1.78 -2.33
CA ALA A 87 5.40 1.21 -2.81
C ALA A 87 6.29 1.01 -1.58
N THR A 88 5.92 0.04 -0.76
CA THR A 88 6.57 -0.27 0.51
C THR A 88 6.97 -1.73 0.56
N CYS A 89 7.99 -2.03 1.34
CA CYS A 89 8.61 -3.34 1.27
C CYS A 89 8.05 -4.23 2.35
N GLY A 90 6.84 -4.70 2.07
CA GLY A 90 6.11 -5.60 2.95
C GLY A 90 4.63 -5.59 2.64
N GLN A 91 3.92 -4.68 3.31
CA GLN A 91 2.47 -4.61 3.33
C GLN A 91 2.02 -3.27 2.75
N ASP A 92 1.47 -3.34 1.56
CA ASP A 92 0.95 -2.18 0.83
C ASP A 92 -0.55 -2.09 1.00
N ILE A 93 -1.02 -0.95 1.51
CA ILE A 93 -2.45 -0.70 1.71
C ILE A 93 -2.84 0.54 0.92
N VAL A 94 -3.86 0.39 0.07
CA VAL A 94 -4.45 1.51 -0.68
C VAL A 94 -5.96 1.49 -0.48
N VAL A 95 -6.51 2.60 0.02
CA VAL A 95 -7.95 2.81 0.12
C VAL A 95 -8.45 3.45 -1.16
N VAL A 96 -9.20 2.70 -1.96
CA VAL A 96 -9.85 3.17 -3.19
C VAL A 96 -11.19 3.81 -2.82
N PRO A 97 -11.38 5.13 -3.06
CA PRO A 97 -12.62 5.81 -2.81
C PRO A 97 -13.80 5.25 -3.62
N GLY A 98 -15.02 5.47 -3.12
CA GLY A 98 -16.25 5.07 -3.79
C GLY A 98 -16.66 5.93 -4.98
N ASP A 99 -16.12 7.15 -5.08
CA ASP A 99 -16.36 8.10 -6.18
C ASP A 99 -15.40 7.92 -7.38
N PHE A 100 -14.43 7.00 -7.28
CA PHE A 100 -13.56 6.65 -8.40
C PHE A 100 -14.35 5.99 -9.52
N ALA A 101 -14.19 6.49 -10.75
CA ALA A 101 -14.83 5.92 -11.93
C ALA A 101 -14.44 4.43 -12.09
N ARG A 102 -15.46 3.56 -12.19
CA ARG A 102 -15.27 2.12 -12.37
C ARG A 102 -15.30 1.76 -13.87
N PRO A 103 -14.52 0.76 -14.33
CA PRO A 103 -13.56 -0.03 -13.55
C PRO A 103 -12.31 0.75 -13.14
N VAL A 104 -11.86 0.53 -11.91
CA VAL A 104 -10.56 1.01 -11.45
C VAL A 104 -9.46 0.06 -11.93
N GLY A 105 -8.44 0.64 -12.57
CA GLY A 105 -7.21 -0.04 -12.93
C GLY A 105 -6.27 -0.17 -11.74
N ILE A 106 -5.74 -1.37 -11.54
CA ILE A 106 -4.73 -1.67 -10.54
C ILE A 106 -3.51 -2.22 -11.28
N GLY A 107 -2.35 -1.62 -11.07
CA GLY A 107 -1.07 -2.02 -11.62
C GLY A 107 -0.18 -2.50 -10.49
N ILE A 108 0.40 -3.69 -10.66
CA ILE A 108 1.35 -4.28 -9.73
C ILE A 108 2.67 -4.34 -10.47
N TYR A 109 3.67 -3.63 -9.97
CA TYR A 109 5.00 -3.57 -10.55
C TYR A 109 5.95 -4.49 -9.81
N GLY A 110 6.76 -5.28 -10.52
CA GLY A 110 7.84 -6.04 -9.89
C GLY A 110 9.10 -5.19 -9.82
N HIS A 111 9.51 -4.73 -8.64
CA HIS A 111 10.70 -3.91 -8.51
C HIS A 111 11.98 -4.76 -8.77
N PRO A 112 12.96 -4.28 -9.54
CA PRO A 112 14.15 -5.04 -9.90
C PRO A 112 15.16 -5.19 -8.75
N SER A 113 15.07 -4.39 -7.69
CA SER A 113 15.89 -4.55 -6.50
C SER A 113 15.29 -5.59 -5.54
N PRO A 114 16.09 -6.51 -4.98
CA PRO A 114 15.66 -7.38 -3.88
C PRO A 114 15.65 -6.67 -2.52
N ALA A 115 16.25 -5.47 -2.47
CA ALA A 115 16.27 -4.61 -1.29
C ALA A 115 15.05 -3.71 -1.29
N PRO A 116 14.53 -3.39 -0.09
CA PRO A 116 13.37 -2.56 0.03
C PRO A 116 13.59 -1.23 -0.70
N SER A 117 12.66 -0.80 -1.57
CA SER A 117 12.50 0.62 -1.87
C SER A 117 12.48 1.37 -0.54
N SER A 118 13.59 2.04 -0.27
CA SER A 118 13.87 2.72 0.99
C SER A 118 12.67 3.59 1.33
N ALA A 119 12.08 3.37 2.52
CA ALA A 119 11.53 4.46 3.30
C ALA A 119 12.50 5.63 3.10
N GLY A 120 12.06 6.69 2.43
CA GLY A 120 12.87 7.88 2.27
C GLY A 120 13.42 8.23 3.64
N ASP A 121 14.72 8.50 3.71
CA ASP A 121 15.45 8.96 4.88
C ASP A 121 14.53 9.65 5.90
N VAL A 122 14.11 8.92 6.93
CA VAL A 122 13.82 9.56 8.21
C VAL A 122 15.22 9.83 8.75
N PRO A 123 15.72 11.08 8.75
CA PRO A 123 16.95 11.37 9.47
C PRO A 123 16.74 10.85 10.91
N PRO A 124 17.74 10.22 11.54
CA PRO A 124 17.58 9.80 12.92
C PRO A 124 17.08 11.00 13.69
N GLU A 125 15.90 10.86 14.31
CA GLU A 125 15.37 11.86 15.22
C GLU A 125 16.53 12.21 16.15
N ARG A 126 17.06 13.44 16.03
CA ARG A 126 18.06 13.92 16.99
C ARG A 126 17.34 13.78 18.33
N SER A 127 17.82 12.87 19.17
CA SER A 127 17.42 12.83 20.57
C SER A 127 17.38 14.28 21.07
N PRO A 128 16.30 14.72 21.75
CA PRO A 128 16.30 16.06 22.31
C PRO A 128 17.53 16.17 23.21
N GLU A 129 18.44 17.09 22.86
CA GLU A 129 19.57 17.41 23.72
C GLU A 129 19.00 17.73 25.11
N PRO A 130 19.55 17.15 26.20
CA PRO A 130 19.11 17.51 27.53
C PRO A 130 19.30 19.03 27.72
N PRO A 131 18.37 19.71 28.40
CA PRO A 131 18.52 21.15 28.66
C PRO A 131 19.85 21.40 29.41
N PRO A 132 20.54 22.52 29.15
CA PRO A 132 21.79 22.82 29.81
C PRO A 132 21.59 22.83 31.32
N SER A 133 22.42 22.08 32.04
CA SER A 133 22.45 22.04 33.50
C SER A 133 22.60 23.47 34.05
N ALA A 134 21.66 23.88 34.89
CA ALA A 134 21.73 25.15 35.60
C ALA A 134 23.03 25.23 36.44
N PRO A 135 23.65 26.42 36.58
CA PRO A 135 24.84 26.58 37.40
C PRO A 135 24.51 26.34 38.87
N SER A 136 25.34 25.54 39.55
CA SER A 136 25.26 25.33 40.99
C SER A 136 25.45 26.65 41.75
N PRO A 137 24.63 26.95 42.77
CA PRO A 137 24.89 28.08 43.65
C PRO A 137 26.13 27.81 44.51
N ALA A 138 26.93 28.87 44.70
CA ALA A 138 28.09 28.92 45.58
C ALA A 138 27.69 28.97 47.08
#